data_AF-A9WIZ3-F1
#
_entry.id   AF-A9WIZ3-F1
#
_cell.length_a   1.000
_cell.length_b   1.000
_cell.length_c   1.000
_cell.angle_alpha   90.00
_cell.angle_beta   90.00
_cell.angle_gamma   90.00
#
_symmetry.space_group_name_H-M   'P 1'
#
loop_
_entity.id
_entity.type
_entity.pdbx_description
1 polymer ?
#
loop_
_entity_poly.entity_id
_entity_poly.type
_entity_poly.pdbx_seq_one_letter_code
_entity_poly.pdbx_strand_id
1 'polypeptide(L)'
;MTQPPNGFDPNDPIGTWRAWRDASLEAWAKSLTAMVNTETFSQAIGAQLDALLAVSGPVQQAVQQYMERYLAQAQLPSRNEVVTLAERLTNIEFRLDDMQAQLDELTDLVRKLAVAQTPTAVDVGVIDERLRGIEEQLTALAAVRPSGRIRKATTEDKE
;
A
#
# COMPACT_ATOMS: atom_id res chain seq x y z
N MET A 1 41.95 20.24 -76.39
CA MET A 1 43.14 19.69 -75.72
C MET A 1 42.65 18.82 -74.59
N THR A 2 42.86 17.52 -74.74
CA THR A 2 42.32 16.42 -73.95
C THR A 2 43.06 16.32 -72.61
N GLN A 3 42.34 16.52 -71.51
CA GLN A 3 42.84 16.27 -70.16
C GLN A 3 42.93 14.75 -69.94
N PRO A 4 44.09 14.19 -69.52
CA PRO A 4 44.21 12.75 -69.32
C PRO A 4 43.41 12.31 -68.07
N PRO A 5 42.82 11.10 -68.08
CA PRO A 5 41.87 10.64 -67.07
C PRO A 5 42.55 10.03 -65.83
N ASN A 6 43.68 10.60 -65.40
CA ASN A 6 44.35 10.25 -64.15
C ASN A 6 45.20 11.45 -63.72
N GLY A 7 44.88 12.01 -62.55
CA GLY A 7 45.33 13.30 -62.05
C GLY A 7 46.81 13.39 -61.65
N PHE A 8 47.71 12.99 -62.54
CA PHE A 8 49.13 13.29 -62.42
C PHE A 8 49.51 14.30 -63.50
N ASP A 9 49.59 15.57 -63.08
CA ASP A 9 50.14 16.67 -63.89
C ASP A 9 51.55 16.99 -63.37
N PRO A 10 52.62 16.67 -64.12
CA PRO A 10 54.00 16.97 -63.72
C PRO A 10 54.29 18.45 -63.47
N ASN A 11 53.43 19.35 -63.96
CA ASN A 11 53.56 20.80 -63.79
C ASN A 11 52.70 21.38 -62.65
N ASP A 12 51.91 20.56 -61.93
CA ASP A 12 51.15 20.97 -60.74
C ASP A 12 51.44 20.06 -59.51
N PRO A 13 52.52 20.36 -58.76
CA PRO A 13 52.89 19.57 -57.58
C PRO A 13 51.87 19.70 -56.44
N ILE A 14 51.12 20.79 -56.37
CA ILE A 14 50.10 20.99 -55.33
C ILE A 14 48.85 20.17 -55.66
N GLY A 15 48.45 20.10 -56.93
CA GLY A 15 47.40 19.20 -57.41
C GLY A 15 47.69 17.74 -57.11
N THR A 16 48.93 17.31 -57.37
CA THR A 16 49.38 15.94 -57.06
C THR A 16 49.34 15.64 -55.56
N TRP A 17 49.80 16.58 -54.71
CA TRP A 17 49.72 16.43 -53.25
C TRP A 17 48.27 16.36 -52.74
N ARG A 18 47.38 17.21 -53.27
CA ARG A 18 45.95 17.18 -52.92
C ARG A 18 45.32 15.85 -53.30
N ALA A 19 45.58 15.34 -54.50
CA ALA A 19 45.07 14.05 -54.94
C ALA A 19 45.55 12.90 -54.04
N TRP A 20 46.82 12.90 -53.66
CA TRP A 20 47.37 11.91 -52.73
C TRP A 20 46.74 12.00 -51.34
N ARG A 21 46.57 13.21 -50.80
CA ARG A 21 45.87 13.44 -49.52
C ARG A 21 44.43 12.94 -49.59
N ASP A 22 43.71 13.30 -50.65
CA ASP A 22 42.29 12.95 -50.79
C ASP A 22 42.12 11.44 -50.94
N ALA A 23 42.98 10.77 -51.72
CA ALA A 23 43.02 9.32 -51.80
C ALA A 23 43.38 8.65 -50.47
N SER A 24 44.31 9.23 -49.71
CA SER A 24 44.66 8.76 -48.38
C SER A 24 43.46 8.90 -47.43
N LEU A 25 42.85 10.08 -47.34
CA LEU A 25 41.68 10.34 -46.49
C LEU A 25 40.50 9.44 -46.85
N GLU A 26 40.26 9.18 -48.13
CA GLU A 26 39.23 8.24 -48.58
C GLU A 26 39.52 6.81 -48.11
N ALA A 27 40.78 6.36 -48.20
CA ALA A 27 41.18 5.04 -47.71
C ALA A 27 41.03 4.95 -46.18
N TRP A 28 41.41 5.98 -45.44
CA TRP A 28 41.23 6.06 -43.98
C TRP A 28 39.73 6.08 -43.61
N ALA A 29 38.92 6.88 -44.30
CA ALA A 29 37.49 6.97 -44.08
C ALA A 29 36.80 5.62 -44.35
N LYS A 30 37.15 4.94 -45.45
CA LYS A 30 36.63 3.61 -45.78
C LYS A 30 37.04 2.56 -44.75
N SER A 31 38.31 2.59 -44.29
CA SER A 31 38.80 1.70 -43.24
C SER A 31 38.07 1.90 -41.92
N LEU A 32 37.86 3.16 -41.51
CA LEU A 32 37.12 3.49 -40.29
C LEU A 32 35.64 3.10 -40.41
N THR A 33 35.02 3.32 -41.57
CA THR A 33 33.63 2.92 -41.83
C THR A 33 33.50 1.40 -41.74
N ALA A 34 34.43 0.65 -42.33
CA ALA A 34 34.45 -0.80 -42.22
C ALA A 34 34.61 -1.26 -40.77
N MET A 35 35.50 -0.60 -40.01
CA MET A 35 35.72 -0.87 -38.59
C MET A 35 34.48 -0.63 -37.74
N VAL A 36 33.80 0.52 -37.92
CA VAL A 36 32.58 0.87 -37.17
C VAL A 36 31.41 -0.06 -37.50
N ASN A 37 31.36 -0.56 -38.74
CA ASN A 37 30.36 -1.54 -39.18
C ASN A 37 30.67 -2.98 -38.73
N THR A 38 31.81 -3.22 -38.05
CA THR A 38 32.08 -4.55 -37.50
C THR A 38 31.28 -4.78 -36.22
N GLU A 39 30.77 -6.01 -36.07
CA GLU A 39 30.07 -6.44 -34.87
C GLU A 39 30.98 -6.33 -33.62
N THR A 40 32.29 -6.59 -33.77
CA THR A 40 33.28 -6.44 -32.70
C THR A 40 33.40 -5.01 -32.17
N PHE A 41 33.27 -3.99 -33.03
CA PHE A 41 33.28 -2.60 -32.60
C PHE A 41 32.01 -2.25 -31.83
N SER A 42 30.85 -2.67 -32.33
CA SER A 42 29.58 -2.48 -31.64
C SER A 42 29.56 -3.17 -30.28
N GLN A 43 30.07 -4.40 -30.17
CA GLN A 43 30.19 -5.13 -28.91
C GLN A 43 31.18 -4.47 -27.94
N ALA A 44 32.33 -3.99 -28.43
CA ALA A 44 33.32 -3.32 -27.59
C ALA A 44 32.80 -2.00 -27.02
N ILE A 45 32.12 -1.18 -27.84
CA ILE A 45 31.48 0.05 -27.36
C ILE A 45 30.33 -0.26 -26.41
N GLY A 46 29.52 -1.29 -26.70
CA GLY A 46 28.47 -1.76 -25.80
C GLY A 46 29.02 -2.12 -24.42
N ALA A 47 30.05 -2.95 -24.36
CA ALA A 47 30.70 -3.34 -23.12
C ALA A 47 31.32 -2.14 -22.36
N GLN A 48 31.86 -1.15 -23.08
CA GLN A 48 32.39 0.07 -22.46
C GLN A 48 31.28 0.96 -21.88
N LEU A 49 30.16 1.12 -22.60
CA LEU A 49 28.99 1.83 -22.10
C LEU A 49 28.37 1.11 -20.90
N ASP A 50 28.26 -0.21 -20.96
CA ASP A 50 27.78 -1.03 -19.85
C ASP A 50 28.70 -0.91 -18.63
N ALA A 51 30.02 -0.89 -18.80
CA ALA A 51 30.96 -0.66 -17.72
C ALA A 51 30.79 0.74 -17.09
N LEU A 52 30.60 1.78 -17.91
CA LEU A 52 30.32 3.14 -17.43
C LEU A 52 29.01 3.20 -16.65
N LEU A 53 27.95 2.57 -17.17
CA LEU A 53 26.65 2.52 -16.53
C LEU A 53 26.68 1.71 -15.23
N ALA A 54 27.38 0.58 -15.22
CA ALA A 54 27.56 -0.28 -14.06
C ALA A 54 28.27 0.43 -12.90
N VAL A 55 29.19 1.35 -13.20
CA VAL A 55 29.88 2.17 -12.19
C VAL A 55 29.04 3.39 -11.78
N SER A 56 28.19 3.91 -12.67
CA SER A 56 27.42 5.13 -12.40
C SER A 56 26.46 5.01 -11.21
N GLY A 57 25.77 3.88 -11.05
CA GLY A 57 24.86 3.63 -9.93
C GLY A 57 25.59 3.63 -8.57
N PRO A 58 26.63 2.79 -8.38
CA PRO A 58 27.44 2.78 -7.17
C PRO A 58 28.09 4.14 -6.86
N VAL A 59 28.54 4.89 -7.86
CA VAL A 59 29.08 6.25 -7.67
C VAL A 59 28.01 7.20 -7.15
N GLN A 60 26.82 7.18 -7.74
CA GLN A 60 25.70 7.99 -7.26
C GLN A 60 25.34 7.64 -5.80
N GLN A 61 25.33 6.35 -5.45
CA GLN A 61 25.09 5.92 -4.07
C GLN A 61 26.16 6.41 -3.10
N ALA A 62 27.45 6.32 -3.49
CA ALA A 62 28.55 6.82 -2.67
C ALA A 62 28.45 8.34 -2.43
N VAL A 63 28.08 9.10 -3.47
CA VAL A 63 27.85 10.55 -3.36
C VAL A 63 26.67 10.85 -2.43
N GLN A 64 25.57 10.11 -2.54
CA GLN A 64 24.41 10.26 -1.65
C GLN A 64 24.80 10.00 -0.19
N GLN A 65 25.52 8.90 0.08
CA GLN A 65 25.99 8.58 1.44
C GLN A 65 26.94 9.65 2.01
N TYR A 66 27.83 10.19 1.17
CA TYR A 66 28.71 11.29 1.57
C TYR A 66 27.89 12.54 1.94
N MET A 67 26.90 12.89 1.12
CA MET A 67 26.03 14.03 1.36
C MET A 67 25.20 13.85 2.64
N GLU A 68 24.65 12.66 2.89
CA GLU A 68 23.92 12.35 4.13
C GLU A 68 24.81 12.56 5.36
N ARG A 69 26.07 12.08 5.32
CA ARG A 69 27.03 12.29 6.41
C ARG A 69 27.39 13.76 6.61
N TYR A 70 27.53 14.51 5.52
CA TYR A 70 27.79 15.94 5.58
C TYR A 70 26.61 16.69 6.21
N LEU A 71 25.38 16.40 5.78
CA LEU A 71 24.16 16.99 6.36
C LEU A 71 24.03 16.66 7.85
N ALA A 72 24.29 15.41 8.24
CA ALA A 72 24.29 15.00 9.64
C ALA A 72 25.30 15.80 10.49
N GLN A 73 26.50 16.06 9.97
CA GLN A 73 27.51 16.91 10.62
C GLN A 73 27.08 18.37 10.73
N ALA A 74 26.27 18.85 9.78
CA ALA A 74 25.66 20.18 9.83
C ALA A 74 24.36 20.23 10.66
N GLN A 75 23.98 19.13 11.32
CA GLN A 75 22.70 18.96 12.03
C GLN A 75 21.48 19.25 11.12
N LEU A 76 21.60 18.93 9.83
CA LEU A 76 20.54 19.04 8.85
C LEU A 76 19.98 17.64 8.51
N PRO A 77 18.65 17.50 8.38
CA PRO A 77 18.06 16.23 7.98
C PRO A 77 18.36 15.93 6.52
N SER A 78 18.67 14.67 6.25
CA SER A 78 18.78 14.15 4.88
C SER A 78 17.41 13.98 4.23
N ARG A 79 17.39 13.95 2.89
CA ARG A 79 16.16 13.65 2.14
C ARG A 79 15.55 12.32 2.55
N ASN A 80 16.37 11.30 2.78
CA ASN A 80 15.90 9.96 3.14
C ASN A 80 15.21 9.95 4.50
N GLU A 81 15.75 10.66 5.48
CA GLU A 81 15.12 10.83 6.80
C GLU A 81 13.79 11.57 6.71
N VAL A 82 13.70 12.62 5.88
CA VAL A 82 12.44 13.36 5.66
C VAL A 82 11.37 12.46 5.04
N VAL A 83 11.72 11.66 4.04
CA VAL A 83 10.79 10.72 3.40
C VAL A 83 10.34 9.64 4.40
N THR A 84 11.29 9.06 5.13
CA THR A 84 11.00 8.04 6.16
C THR A 84 10.07 8.60 7.25
N LEU A 85 10.28 9.86 7.65
CA LEU A 85 9.42 10.53 8.62
C LEU A 85 8.02 10.76 8.04
N ALA A 86 7.91 11.22 6.79
CA ALA A 86 6.63 11.42 6.12
C ALA A 86 5.82 10.11 6.03
N GLU A 87 6.45 9.00 5.64
CA GLU A 87 5.81 7.68 5.59
C GLU A 87 5.28 7.24 6.96
N ARG A 88 6.08 7.45 8.02
CA ARG A 88 5.66 7.14 9.39
C ARG A 88 4.48 8.01 9.84
N LEU A 89 4.48 9.29 9.49
CA LEU A 89 3.38 10.20 9.80
C LEU A 89 2.10 9.77 9.08
N THR A 90 2.18 9.42 7.80
CA THR A 90 1.04 8.90 7.04
C THR A 90 0.51 7.59 7.64
N ASN A 91 1.38 6.67 8.08
CA ASN A 91 0.93 5.47 8.76
C ASN A 91 0.25 5.76 10.11
N ILE A 92 0.76 6.74 10.86
CA ILE A 92 0.12 7.18 12.10
C ILE A 92 -1.27 7.77 11.82
N GLU A 93 -1.42 8.56 10.75
CA GLU A 93 -2.70 9.12 10.31
C GLU A 93 -3.72 8.02 10.01
N PHE A 94 -3.36 7.01 9.21
CA PHE A 94 -4.25 5.87 8.95
C PHE A 94 -4.65 5.09 10.21
N ARG A 95 -3.71 4.88 11.13
CA ARG A 95 -4.02 4.21 12.40
C ARG A 95 -4.90 5.05 13.29
N LEU A 96 -4.76 6.38 13.25
CA LEU A 96 -5.62 7.29 13.99
C LEU A 96 -7.05 7.28 13.44
N ASP A 97 -7.20 7.26 12.12
CA ASP A 97 -8.50 7.15 11.45
C ASP A 97 -9.21 5.83 11.82
N ASP A 98 -8.48 4.71 11.81
CA ASP A 98 -9.01 3.39 12.22
C ASP A 98 -9.43 3.39 13.71
N MET A 99 -8.61 3.97 14.58
CA MET A 99 -8.98 4.13 15.99
C MET A 99 -10.22 5.01 16.16
N GLN A 100 -10.37 6.07 15.36
CA GLN A 100 -11.55 6.92 15.40
C GLN A 100 -12.81 6.14 14.98
N ALA A 101 -12.73 5.34 13.92
CA ALA A 101 -13.85 4.47 13.51
C ALA A 101 -14.24 3.46 14.59
N GLN A 102 -13.25 2.84 15.26
CA GLN A 102 -13.50 1.89 16.36
C GLN A 102 -14.15 2.56 17.57
N LEU A 103 -13.76 3.80 17.89
CA LEU A 103 -14.36 4.57 18.99
C LEU A 103 -15.81 4.98 18.68
N ASP A 104 -16.10 5.34 17.43
CA ASP A 104 -17.46 5.65 16.98
C ASP A 104 -18.36 4.41 17.08
N GLU A 105 -17.85 3.24 16.66
CA GLU A 105 -18.56 1.96 16.80
C GLU A 105 -18.82 1.62 18.28
N LEU A 106 -17.81 1.75 19.14
CA LEU A 106 -17.97 1.52 20.58
C LEU A 106 -19.01 2.46 21.19
N THR A 107 -19.00 3.73 20.79
CA THR A 107 -19.98 4.73 21.26
C THR A 107 -21.40 4.36 20.83
N ASP A 108 -21.58 3.89 19.61
CA ASP A 108 -22.88 3.41 19.12
C ASP A 108 -23.35 2.16 19.86
N LEU A 109 -22.45 1.20 20.13
CA LEU A 109 -22.76 0.02 20.93
C LEU A 109 -23.16 0.38 22.36
N VAL A 110 -22.43 1.28 23.02
CA VAL A 110 -22.78 1.78 24.37
C VAL A 110 -24.14 2.47 24.35
N ARG A 111 -24.45 3.27 23.32
CA ARG A 111 -25.77 3.90 23.17
C ARG A 111 -26.88 2.86 23.00
N LYS A 112 -26.68 1.86 22.16
CA LYS A 112 -27.64 0.75 21.97
C LYS A 112 -27.86 -0.01 23.26
N LEU A 113 -26.79 -0.30 24.01
CA LEU A 113 -26.88 -0.97 25.30
C LEU A 113 -27.63 -0.12 26.33
N ALA A 114 -27.40 1.20 26.36
CA ALA A 114 -28.11 2.11 27.24
C ALA A 114 -29.62 2.15 26.95
N VAL A 115 -30.01 2.19 25.67
CA VAL A 115 -31.42 2.13 25.25
C VAL A 115 -32.06 0.78 25.57
N ALA A 116 -31.33 -0.33 25.36
CA ALA A 116 -31.81 -1.68 25.64
C ALA A 116 -31.95 -1.98 27.15
N GLN A 117 -31.14 -1.34 28.00
CA GLN A 117 -31.17 -1.54 29.46
C GLN A 117 -32.23 -0.71 30.18
N THR A 118 -32.82 0.31 29.54
CA THR A 118 -34.04 0.93 30.05
C THR A 118 -35.23 0.01 29.74
N PRO A 119 -35.81 -0.70 30.73
CA PRO A 119 -37.08 -1.39 30.48
C PRO A 119 -38.06 -0.33 30.01
N THR A 120 -38.59 -0.51 28.81
CA THR A 120 -39.53 0.45 28.24
C THR A 120 -40.71 0.57 29.20
N ALA A 121 -41.29 1.76 29.37
CA ALA A 121 -42.45 1.94 30.27
C ALA A 121 -43.62 0.98 29.93
N VAL A 122 -43.65 0.51 28.67
CA VAL A 122 -44.55 -0.54 28.18
C VAL A 122 -44.26 -1.90 28.81
N ASP A 123 -42.99 -2.35 28.85
CA ASP A 123 -42.62 -3.63 29.48
C ASP A 123 -42.94 -3.66 30.97
N VAL A 124 -42.66 -2.57 31.69
CA VAL A 124 -42.94 -2.49 33.13
C VAL A 124 -44.46 -2.54 33.39
N GLY A 125 -45.26 -1.86 32.56
CA GLY A 125 -46.72 -1.91 32.66
C GLY A 125 -47.32 -3.28 32.34
N VAL A 126 -46.77 -4.00 31.36
CA VAL A 126 -47.20 -5.38 31.04
C VAL A 126 -46.86 -6.36 32.17
N ILE A 127 -45.70 -6.18 32.82
CA ILE A 127 -45.31 -6.97 33.99
C ILE A 127 -46.27 -6.70 35.15
N ASP A 128 -46.64 -5.44 35.39
CA ASP A 128 -47.58 -5.05 36.47
C ASP A 128 -48.98 -5.64 36.25
N GLU A 129 -49.51 -5.56 35.02
CA GLU A 129 -50.82 -6.13 34.67
C GLU A 129 -50.83 -7.67 34.84
N ARG A 130 -49.74 -8.33 34.46
CA ARG A 130 -49.59 -9.78 34.68
C ARG A 130 -49.49 -10.13 36.16
N LEU A 131 -48.78 -9.33 36.95
CA LEU A 131 -48.68 -9.51 38.41
C LEU A 131 -50.06 -9.41 39.04
N ARG A 132 -50.83 -8.39 38.67
CA ARG A 132 -52.19 -8.17 39.16
C ARG A 132 -53.13 -9.32 38.81
N GLY A 133 -53.06 -9.83 37.57
CA GLY A 133 -53.81 -11.01 37.16
C GLY A 133 -53.45 -12.27 37.96
N ILE A 134 -52.17 -12.44 38.32
CA ILE A 134 -51.72 -13.55 39.18
C ILE A 134 -52.24 -13.37 40.61
N GLU A 135 -52.24 -12.15 41.16
CA GLU A 135 -52.78 -11.85 42.48
C GLU A 135 -54.30 -12.11 42.55
N GLU A 136 -55.04 -11.73 41.50
CA GLU A 136 -56.47 -12.02 41.39
C GLU A 136 -56.73 -13.53 41.30
N GLN A 137 -55.92 -14.27 40.53
CA GLN A 137 -56.02 -15.73 40.46
C GLN A 137 -55.69 -16.40 41.80
N LEU A 138 -54.67 -15.93 42.52
CA LEU A 138 -54.33 -16.42 43.86
C LEU A 138 -55.45 -16.12 44.86
N THR A 139 -56.07 -14.95 44.78
CA THR A 139 -57.19 -14.55 45.63
C THR A 139 -58.44 -15.39 45.32
N ALA A 140 -58.72 -15.64 44.03
CA ALA A 140 -59.80 -16.52 43.60
C ALA A 140 -59.56 -17.98 44.05
N LEU A 141 -58.32 -18.47 43.96
CA LEU A 141 -57.94 -19.79 44.43
C LEU A 141 -58.05 -19.92 45.96
N ALA A 142 -57.71 -18.87 46.70
CA ALA A 142 -57.88 -18.80 48.15
C ALA A 142 -59.35 -18.69 48.57
N ALA A 143 -60.19 -18.03 47.75
CA ALA A 143 -61.64 -17.96 47.94
C ALA A 143 -62.34 -19.30 47.64
N VAL A 144 -61.79 -20.11 46.73
CA VAL A 144 -62.19 -21.51 46.53
C VAL A 144 -61.59 -22.37 47.65
N ARG A 145 -62.17 -22.27 48.85
CA ARG A 145 -61.89 -23.21 49.94
C ARG A 145 -62.26 -24.62 49.47
N PRO A 146 -61.44 -25.67 49.73
CA PRO A 146 -61.90 -27.04 49.51
C PRO A 146 -63.02 -27.34 50.50
N SER A 147 -64.27 -27.22 50.03
CA SER A 147 -65.47 -27.62 50.78
C SER A 147 -65.38 -29.12 51.10
N GLY A 148 -65.51 -29.42 52.39
CA GLY A 148 -65.11 -30.69 52.99
C GLY A 148 -65.81 -31.93 52.43
N ARG A 149 -65.03 -33.01 52.39
CA ARG A 149 -65.53 -34.36 52.14
C ARG A 149 -66.18 -34.91 53.42
N ILE A 150 -67.46 -34.58 53.65
CA ILE A 150 -68.28 -35.27 54.64
C ILE A 150 -68.61 -36.67 54.08
N ARG A 151 -68.07 -37.73 54.69
CA ARG A 151 -68.64 -39.09 54.57
C ARG A 151 -69.55 -39.31 55.77
N LYS A 152 -70.85 -39.57 55.53
CA LYS A 152 -71.74 -40.19 56.51
C LYS A 152 -72.39 -41.44 55.90
N ALA A 153 -72.06 -42.56 56.55
CA ALA A 153 -72.81 -43.81 56.79
C ALA A 153 -73.56 -44.52 55.65
N THR A 154 -73.22 -45.80 55.47
CA THR A 154 -74.20 -46.87 55.19
C THR A 154 -73.98 -47.97 56.23
N THR A 155 -75.11 -48.39 56.78
CA THR A 155 -75.41 -49.43 57.77
C THR A 155 -75.42 -50.83 57.14
N GLU A 156 -75.64 -51.85 58.00
CA GLU A 156 -75.96 -53.29 57.78
C GLU A 156 -74.76 -54.25 57.91
N ASP A 157 -74.81 -55.39 58.62
CA ASP A 157 -75.91 -56.12 59.27
C ASP A 157 -75.38 -57.09 60.37
N LYS A 158 -76.30 -57.58 61.21
CA LYS A 158 -76.18 -58.61 62.27
C LYS A 158 -75.62 -59.96 61.76
N GLU A 159 -74.81 -60.65 62.58
CA GLU A 159 -75.16 -61.74 63.53
C GLU A 159 -73.91 -62.19 64.30
#